data_AF-A0A084INS3-F1
#
_entry.id   AF-A0A084INS3-F1
#
_cell.length_a   1.000
_cell.length_b   1.000
_cell.length_c   1.000
_cell.angle_alpha   90.00
_cell.angle_beta   90.00
_cell.angle_gamma   90.00
#
_symmetry.space_group_name_H-M   'P 1'
#
loop_
_entity.id
_entity.type
_entity.pdbx_description
1 polymer ?
#
loop_
_entity_poly.entity_id
_entity_poly.type
_entity_poly.pdbx_seq_one_letter_code
_entity_poly.pdbx_strand_id
1 'polypeptide(L)' 'MEERLGRRLRPDEVVHHIDGDKHNNSHDNLALCTRSGHARLHRREEKIARQENHNGQ' A
#
# COMPACT_ATOMS: atom_id res chain seq x y z
N MET A 1 9.15 -2.21 -11.48
CA MET A 1 9.42 -2.74 -10.11
C MET A 1 10.21 -4.04 -10.13
N GLU A 2 9.94 -4.99 -11.04
CA GLU A 2 10.71 -6.24 -11.18
C GLU A 2 12.20 -6.02 -11.45
N GLU A 3 12.54 -5.08 -12.35
CA GLU A 3 13.93 -4.72 -12.66
C GLU A 3 14.70 -4.23 -11.42
N ARG A 4 14.03 -3.46 -10.55
CA ARG A 4 14.61 -2.96 -9.29
C ARG A 4 14.83 -4.07 -8.26
N LEU A 5 13.98 -5.11 -8.27
CA LEU A 5 14.10 -6.26 -7.36
C LEU A 5 15.09 -7.31 -7.87
N GLY A 6 15.51 -7.24 -9.14
CA GLY A 6 16.34 -8.27 -9.77
C GLY A 6 15.66 -9.63 -9.89
N ARG A 7 14.35 -9.70 -9.70
CA ARG A 7 13.53 -10.91 -9.79
C ARG A 7 12.12 -10.57 -10.24
N ARG A 8 11.42 -11.56 -10.80
CA ARG A 8 9.99 -11.42 -11.11
C ARG A 8 9.17 -11.27 -9.84
N LEU A 9 8.08 -10.53 -9.94
CA LEU A 9 7.10 -10.45 -8.85
C LEU A 9 6.44 -11.80 -8.64
N ARG A 10 6.24 -12.16 -7.38
CA ARG A 10 5.45 -13.32 -7.03
C ARG A 10 3.97 -13.06 -7.33
N PRO A 11 3.15 -14.10 -7.59
CA PRO A 11 1.71 -13.94 -7.82
C PRO A 11 0.97 -13.33 -6.62
N ASP A 12 1.56 -13.44 -5.43
CA ASP A 12 1.04 -12.87 -4.18
C ASP A 12 1.53 -11.44 -3.88
N GLU A 13 2.44 -10.90 -4.69
CA GLU A 13 3.00 -9.56 -4.54
C GLU A 13 2.28 -8.54 -5.45
N VAL A 14 2.03 -7.34 -4.93
CA VAL A 14 1.38 -6.22 -5.60
C VAL A 14 2.13 -4.92 -5.33
N VAL A 15 2.11 -4.02 -6.31
CA VAL A 15 2.65 -2.67 -6.17
C VAL A 15 1.58 -1.75 -5.58
N HIS A 16 1.94 -1.05 -4.51
CA HIS A 16 1.09 -0.07 -3.85
C HIS A 16 1.69 1.33 -4.04
N HIS A 17 0.87 2.30 -4.42
CA HIS A 17 1.26 3.70 -4.52
C HIS A 17 1.00 4.34 -3.16
N ILE A 18 2.06 4.79 -2.49
CA ILE A 18 2.00 5.26 -1.10
C ILE A 18 1.17 6.55 -1.00
N ASP A 19 1.33 7.45 -1.96
CA ASP A 19 0.56 8.71 -2.03
C ASP A 19 -0.86 8.56 -2.61
N GLY A 20 -1.22 7.39 -3.12
CA GLY A 20 -2.50 7.14 -3.79
C GLY A 20 -2.61 7.68 -5.22
N ASP A 21 -1.59 8.36 -5.76
CA ASP A 21 -1.57 8.81 -7.16
C ASP A 21 -0.96 7.74 -8.07
N LYS A 22 -1.82 7.15 -8.90
CA LYS A 22 -1.45 6.14 -9.91
C LYS A 22 -0.51 6.66 -11.01
N HIS A 23 -0.33 7.97 -11.14
CA HIS A 23 0.59 8.55 -12.13
C HIS A 23 1.98 8.82 -11.53
N ASN A 24 2.11 8.86 -10.20
CA ASN A 24 3.39 9.05 -9.53
C ASN A 24 4.17 7.73 -9.46
N ASN A 25 4.94 7.47 -10.52
CA ASN A 25 5.77 6.28 -10.67
C ASN A 25 7.16 6.40 -10.01
N SER A 26 7.36 7.38 -9.12
CA SER A 26 8.63 7.54 -8.41
C SER A 26 8.96 6.31 -7.57
N HIS A 27 10.21 5.86 -7.58
CA HIS A 27 10.63 4.64 -6.88
C HIS A 27 10.36 4.71 -5.37
N ASP A 28 10.51 5.88 -4.76
CA ASP A 28 10.23 6.10 -3.34
C ASP A 28 8.73 6.15 -3.03
N ASN A 29 7.89 6.36 -4.04
CA ASN A 29 6.42 6.36 -3.93
C ASN A 29 5.80 4.97 -4.14
N LEU A 30 6.58 3.99 -4.61
CA LEU A 30 6.11 2.63 -4.88
C LEU A 30 6.57 1.68 -3.78
N ALA A 31 5.61 1.09 -3.07
CA ALA A 31 5.83 0.02 -2.10
C ALA A 31 5.46 -1.35 -2.68
N LEU A 32 6.27 -2.37 -2.38
CA LEU A 32 5.89 -3.75 -2.66
C LEU A 32 5.20 -4.35 -1.44
N CYS A 33 4.01 -4.90 -1.62
CA CYS A 33 3.25 -5.53 -0.55
C CYS A 33 2.67 -6.87 -1.02
N THR A 34 2.41 -7.80 -0.11
CA THR A 34 1.61 -8.97 -0.46
C THR A 34 0.13 -8.61 -0.53
N ARG A 35 -0.68 -9.36 -1.28
CA ARG A 35 -2.14 -9.18 -1.31
C ARG A 35 -2.75 -9.24 0.09
N SER A 36 -2.26 -10.15 0.93
CA SER A 36 -2.65 -10.27 2.34
C SER A 36 -2.17 -9.09 3.18
N GLY A 37 -0.96 -8.57 2.92
CA GLY A 37 -0.42 -7.37 3.55
C GLY A 37 -1.24 -6.14 3.20
N HIS A 38 -1.60 -5.96 1.92
CA HIS A 38 -2.47 -4.89 1.44
C HIS A 38 -3.84 -4.95 2.11
N ALA A 39 -4.48 -6.12 2.18
CA ALA A 39 -5.75 -6.29 2.89
C ALA A 39 -5.65 -5.99 4.41
N ARG A 40 -4.53 -6.33 5.05
CA ARG A 40 -4.27 -5.95 6.45
C ARG A 40 -4.05 -4.45 6.61
N LEU A 41 -3.39 -3.80 5.64
CA LEU A 41 -3.20 -2.36 5.61
C LEU A 41 -4.56 -1.66 5.55
N HIS A 42 -5.43 -2.03 4.60
CA HIS A 42 -6.79 -1.48 4.48
C HIS A 42 -7.60 -1.64 5.77
N ARG A 43 -7.55 -2.82 6.42
CA ARG A 43 -8.20 -3.01 7.74
C ARG A 43 -7.62 -2.13 8.84
N ARG A 44 -6.32 -1.81 8.79
CA ARG A 44 -5.68 -0.93 9.77
C ARG A 44 -6.04 0.53 9.50
N GLU A 45 -5.98 0.96 8.24
CA GLU A 45 -6.39 2.30 7.79
C GLU A 45 -7.87 2.56 8.11
N GLU A 46 -8.77 1.61 7.86
CA GLU A 46 -10.18 1.70 8.29
C GLU A 46 -10.32 1.86 9.81
N LYS A 47 -9.45 1.23 10.59
CA LYS A 47 -9.49 1.32 12.06
C LYS A 47 -9.00 2.69 12.55
N ILE A 48 -7.97 3.24 11.91
CA ILE A 48 -7.45 4.58 12.19
C ILE A 48 -8.47 5.64 11.75
N ALA A 49 -9.00 5.56 10.54
CA ALA A 49 -10.04 6.48 10.04
C ALA A 49 -11.32 6.45 10.90
N ARG A 50 -11.67 5.30 11.48
CA ARG A 50 -12.78 5.19 12.44
C ARG A 50 -12.45 5.76 13.83
N GLN A 51 -11.20 5.77 14.25
CA GLN A 51 -10.77 6.36 15.53
C GLN A 51 -10.67 7.89 15.47
N GLU A 52 -10.24 8.44 14.33
CA GLU A 52 -10.18 9.90 14.12
C GLU A 52 -11.59 10.55 14.04
N ASN A 53 -12.62 9.79 13.66
CA ASN A 53 -14.01 10.27 13.63
C ASN A 53 -14.72 10.25 15.01
N HIS A 54 -14.05 9.83 16.09
CA HIS A 54 -14.64 9.82 17.45
C HIS A 54 -14.04 10.85 18.39
N ASN A 55 -13.17 11.75 17.91
CA ASN A 55 -12.56 12.81 18.73
C ASN A 55 -13.12 14.21 18.44
N GLY A 56 -14.31 14.29 17.85
CA GLY A 56 -15.07 15.53 17.62
C GLY A 56 -16.43 15.52 18.32
N GLN A 57 -16.45 15.13 19.61
CA GLN A 57 -17.58 15.41 20.52
C GLN A 57 -17.48 16.84 21.07
#